data_AF-A0A6A0IN60-F1
#
_entry.id   AF-A0A6A0IN60-F1
#
_cell.length_a   1.000
_cell.length_b   1.000
_cell.length_c   1.000
_cell.angle_alpha   90.00
_cell.angle_beta   90.00
_cell.angle_gamma   90.00
#
_symmetry.space_group_name_H-M   'P 1'
#
loop_
_entity.id
_entity.type
_entity.pdbx_description
1 polymer ?
#
loop_
_entity_poly.entity_id
_entity_poly.type
_entity_poly.pdbx_seq_one_letter_code
_entity_poly.pdbx_strand_id
1 'polypeptide(L)' 'MGKGPTVADRVVALDLFSTLAISVVAAVAIAARNAVYLDVAIVLALLSFLGTVAFAGYLERSR' A
#
# COMPACT_ATOMS: atom_id res chain seq x y z
N MET A 1 2.05 -18.04 4.55
CA MET A 1 2.75 -16.82 5.00
C MET A 1 4.03 -16.69 4.19
N GLY A 2 4.28 -15.52 3.55
CA GLY A 2 5.43 -15.32 2.66
C GLY A 2 6.77 -15.56 3.35
N LYS A 3 7.81 -15.94 2.57
CA LYS A 3 9.14 -16.36 3.03
C LYS A 3 9.98 -15.25 3.72
N GLY A 4 9.37 -14.15 4.17
CA GLY A 4 10.05 -13.05 4.86
C GLY A 4 10.51 -13.47 6.26
N PRO A 5 11.83 -13.52 6.54
CA PRO A 5 12.36 -13.94 7.84
C PRO A 5 11.92 -13.02 8.99
N THR A 6 11.86 -11.72 8.75
CA THR A 6 11.52 -10.72 9.77
C THR A 6 10.11 -10.16 9.59
N VAL A 7 9.58 -9.53 10.65
CA VAL A 7 8.31 -8.78 10.56
C VAL A 7 8.47 -7.59 9.60
N ALA A 8 9.63 -6.94 9.60
CA ALA A 8 9.93 -5.83 8.71
C ALA A 8 9.87 -6.24 7.22
N ASP A 9 10.43 -7.40 6.86
CA ASP A 9 10.37 -7.91 5.47
C ASP A 9 8.94 -8.08 4.97
N ARG A 10 8.04 -8.55 5.85
CA ARG A 10 6.63 -8.74 5.51
C ARG A 10 5.91 -7.42 5.30
N VAL A 11 6.28 -6.38 6.03
CA VAL A 11 5.69 -5.05 5.87
C VAL A 11 6.20 -4.35 4.62
N VAL A 12 7.49 -4.45 4.32
CA VAL A 12 8.02 -3.95 3.04
C VAL A 12 7.36 -4.66 1.86
N ALA A 13 7.16 -5.97 1.94
CA ALA A 13 6.44 -6.72 0.91
C ALA A 13 4.97 -6.27 0.77
N LEU A 14 4.29 -5.98 1.88
CA LEU A 14 2.92 -5.47 1.87
C LEU A 14 2.84 -4.06 1.26
N ASP A 15 3.76 -3.18 1.61
CA ASP A 15 3.84 -1.81 1.09
C ASP A 15 4.11 -1.78 -0.41
N LEU A 16 5.02 -2.64 -0.89
CA LEU A 16 5.26 -2.85 -2.32
C LEU A 16 4.02 -3.38 -3.04
N PHE A 17 3.32 -4.36 -2.45
CA PHE A 17 2.09 -4.89 -3.05
C PHE A 17 1.00 -3.82 -3.17
N SER A 18 0.80 -3.02 -2.12
CA SER A 18 -0.15 -1.91 -2.15
C SER A 18 0.23 -0.88 -3.22
N THR A 19 1.52 -0.53 -3.33
CA THR A 19 2.03 0.40 -4.34
C THR A 19 1.77 -0.11 -5.76
N LEU A 20 1.96 -1.41 -6.01
CA LEU A 20 1.61 -2.03 -7.29
C LEU A 20 0.11 -1.98 -7.56
N ALA A 21 -0.72 -2.30 -6.56
CA ALA A 21 -2.17 -2.23 -6.70
C ALA A 21 -2.64 -0.80 -7.05
N ILE A 22 -2.12 0.22 -6.37
CA ILE A 22 -2.41 1.63 -6.66
C ILE A 22 -1.99 1.98 -8.09
N SER A 23 -0.80 1.55 -8.51
CA SER A 23 -0.28 1.80 -9.87
C SER A 23 -1.14 1.16 -10.95
N VAL A 24 -1.65 -0.06 -10.70
CA VAL A 24 -2.59 -0.74 -11.61
C VAL A 24 -3.89 0.04 -11.72
N VAL A 25 -4.46 0.50 -10.60
CA VAL A 25 -5.70 1.30 -10.62
C VAL A 25 -5.48 2.63 -11.37
N ALA A 26 -4.35 3.28 -11.17
CA ALA A 26 -3.98 4.49 -11.92
C ALA A 26 -3.85 4.22 -13.42
N ALA A 27 -3.23 3.10 -13.82
CA ALA A 27 -3.16 2.69 -15.22
C ALA A 27 -4.55 2.40 -15.82
N VAL A 28 -5.44 1.78 -15.04
CA VAL A 28 -6.85 1.56 -15.43
C VAL A 28 -7.57 2.90 -15.63
N ALA A 29 -7.31 3.92 -14.81
CA ALA A 29 -7.89 5.24 -14.99
C ALA A 29 -7.54 5.86 -16.37
N ILE A 30 -6.29 5.71 -16.78
CA ILE A 30 -5.80 6.16 -18.09
C ILE A 30 -6.47 5.34 -19.21
N ALA A 31 -6.47 4.02 -19.10
CA ALA A 31 -7.05 3.12 -20.10
C ALA A 31 -8.56 3.34 -20.28
N ALA A 32 -9.29 3.57 -19.18
CA ALA A 32 -10.73 3.82 -19.17
C ALA A 32 -11.10 5.28 -19.47
N ARG A 33 -10.11 6.20 -19.56
CA ARG A 33 -10.33 7.64 -19.75
C ARG A 33 -11.30 8.24 -18.72
N ASN A 34 -11.28 7.70 -17.50
CA ASN A 34 -12.21 8.09 -16.45
C ASN A 34 -11.44 8.39 -15.15
N ALA A 35 -11.50 9.65 -14.71
CA ALA A 35 -10.79 10.13 -13.54
C ALA A 35 -11.33 9.56 -12.22
N VAL A 36 -12.54 9.00 -12.18
CA VAL A 36 -13.11 8.38 -10.95
C VAL A 36 -12.21 7.26 -10.41
N TYR A 37 -11.49 6.56 -11.28
CA TYR A 37 -10.52 5.54 -10.84
C TYR A 37 -9.29 6.15 -10.14
N LEU A 38 -8.93 7.40 -10.41
CA LEU A 38 -7.88 8.10 -9.67
C LEU A 38 -8.31 8.40 -8.23
N ASP A 39 -9.59 8.72 -7.99
CA ASP A 39 -10.09 8.91 -6.62
C ASP A 39 -9.93 7.62 -5.81
N VAL A 40 -10.23 6.46 -6.43
CA VAL A 40 -9.99 5.14 -5.82
C VAL A 40 -8.50 4.91 -5.56
N ALA A 41 -7.63 5.24 -6.51
CA ALA A 41 -6.18 5.09 -6.34
C ALA A 41 -5.64 5.97 -5.19
N ILE A 42 -6.14 7.20 -5.06
CA ILE A 42 -5.76 8.13 -3.98
C ILE A 42 -6.21 7.59 -2.63
N VAL A 43 -7.46 7.10 -2.50
CA VAL A 43 -7.95 6.50 -1.26
C VAL A 43 -7.11 5.28 -0.87
N LEU A 44 -6.79 4.41 -1.82
CA LEU A 44 -5.92 3.25 -1.58
C LEU A 44 -4.51 3.67 -1.14
N ALA A 45 -3.94 4.71 -1.74
CA ALA A 45 -2.64 5.26 -1.36
C ALA A 45 -2.63 5.78 0.08
N LEU A 46 -3.65 6.54 0.47
CA LEU A 46 -3.78 7.06 1.83
C LEU A 46 -3.95 5.93 2.85
N LEU A 47 -4.78 4.92 2.53
CA LEU A 47 -4.97 3.76 3.42
C LEU A 47 -3.70 2.92 3.56
N SER A 48 -2.96 2.70 2.45
CA SER A 48 -1.68 1.99 2.49
C SER A 48 -0.67 2.71 3.36
N PHE A 49 -0.52 4.03 3.16
CA PHE A 49 0.40 4.85 3.94
C PHE A 49 0.03 4.84 5.44
N LEU A 50 -1.25 4.97 5.76
CA LEU A 50 -1.73 4.87 7.14
C LEU A 50 -1.39 3.51 7.77
N GLY A 51 -1.54 2.42 7.03
CA GLY A 51 -1.14 1.08 7.46
C GLY A 51 0.35 0.99 7.79
N THR A 52 1.20 1.54 6.92
CA THR A 52 2.67 1.58 7.13
C THR A 52 3.05 2.41 8.37
N VAL A 53 2.43 3.58 8.57
CA VAL A 53 2.65 4.43 9.75
C VAL A 53 2.16 3.75 11.03
N ALA A 54 0.97 3.16 11.01
CA ALA A 54 0.41 2.45 12.17
C ALA A 54 1.31 1.28 12.59
N PHE A 55 1.86 0.56 11.62
CA PHE A 55 2.80 -0.52 11.88
C PHE A 55 4.14 -0.01 12.45
N ALA A 56 4.68 1.07 11.90
CA ALA A 56 5.89 1.70 12.44
C ALA A 56 5.69 2.13 13.90
N GLY A 57 4.55 2.75 14.23
CA GLY A 57 4.20 3.12 15.59
C GLY A 57 4.03 1.91 16.52
N TYR A 58 3.47 0.81 16.03
CA TYR A 58 3.36 -0.43 16.80
C TYR A 58 4.73 -1.04 17.15
N LEU A 59 5.68 -1.03 16.21
CA LEU A 59 7.05 -1.48 16.44
C LEU A 59 7.78 -0.61 17.45
N GLU A 60 7.64 0.71 17.36
CA GLU A 60 8.26 1.66 18.28
C GLU A 60 7.72 1.48 19.71
N ARG A 61 6.41 1.23 19.87
CA ARG A 61 5.77 0.95 21.16
C ARG A 61 6.19 -0.39 21.78
N SER A 62 6.57 -1.37 20.96
CA SER A 62 6.95 -2.72 21.38
C SER A 62 8.43 -2.83 21.78
N ARG A 63 9.18 -1.73 21.73
CA ARG A 63 10.57 -1.60 22.17
C ARG A 63 10.64 -0.96 23.55
#